data_AF-A0A7S0FV62-F1
#
_entry.id   AF-A0A7S0FV62-F1
#
_cell.length_a   1.000
_cell.length_b   1.000
_cell.length_c   1.000
_cell.angle_alpha   90.00
_cell.angle_beta   90.00
_cell.angle_gamma   90.00
#
_symmetry.space_group_name_H-M   'P 1'
#
loop_
_entity.id
_entity.type
_entity.pdbx_description
1 polymer ?
#
loop_
_entity_poly.entity_id
_entity_poly.type
_entity_poly.pdbx_seq_one_letter_code
_entity_poly.pdbx_strand_id
1 'polypeptide(L)'
;WLKAPGCSFPRGGFDPSPGGAMASFTECPLAFIEEPEEERARVERLKVEDPIALQDAVNTSQALVDAAKDGDLEELRRIVADAEQGEFLQVFVLQAMLHALRAASLVLVQEFVRWGVPLRHEQLSQALHLMCEITTRDNFSDAWRIVQLLVEGNADGGMDINTPRSMDGWTPLCVACADACLPLAFKLLELEADPNVITRTNDTPLSLAKRGRADDGEEQREAREIISNMLRSYGAQESWRGALALQRQPR
;
A
#
# COMPACT_ATOMS: atom_id res chain seq x y z
N TRP A 1 40.59 13.40 -36.15
CA TRP A 1 41.74 12.76 -35.50
C TRP A 1 41.56 12.91 -34.00
N LEU A 2 41.20 11.94 -33.16
CA LEU A 2 40.97 10.49 -33.21
C LEU A 2 39.81 10.19 -32.24
N LYS A 3 38.63 9.80 -32.74
CA LYS A 3 37.95 8.51 -32.50
C LYS A 3 38.69 7.44 -31.66
N ALA A 4 37.95 6.89 -30.71
CA ALA A 4 37.98 5.49 -30.27
C ALA A 4 36.52 5.09 -29.87
N PRO A 5 36.16 3.79 -29.81
CA PRO A 5 35.00 3.16 -30.46
C PRO A 5 33.81 2.98 -29.49
N GLY A 6 32.56 2.74 -29.87
CA GLY A 6 32.06 1.91 -30.96
C GLY A 6 31.24 0.75 -30.37
N CYS A 7 30.01 1.03 -29.93
CA CYS A 7 28.98 0.00 -29.70
C CYS A 7 27.77 0.34 -30.58
N SER A 8 27.85 -0.15 -31.81
CA SER A 8 26.73 -0.29 -32.73
C SER A 8 25.83 -1.42 -32.24
N PHE A 9 24.62 -1.10 -31.78
CA PHE A 9 23.57 -2.10 -31.61
C PHE A 9 23.05 -2.52 -33.00
N PRO A 10 23.06 -3.82 -33.35
CA PRO A 10 22.51 -4.29 -34.61
C PRO A 10 20.97 -4.18 -34.57
N ARG A 11 20.40 -3.53 -35.59
CA ARG A 11 19.02 -3.80 -36.02
C ARG A 11 19.02 -5.20 -36.65
N GLY A 12 18.66 -6.21 -35.86
CA GLY A 12 18.46 -7.58 -36.30
C GLY A 12 17.00 -7.97 -36.07
N GLY A 13 16.38 -8.51 -37.11
CA GLY A 13 14.95 -8.78 -37.20
C GLY A 13 14.42 -9.69 -36.10
N PHE A 14 13.23 -9.34 -35.62
CA PHE A 14 12.39 -10.17 -34.78
C PHE A 14 11.50 -10.98 -35.73
N ASP A 15 11.91 -12.21 -36.05
CA ASP A 15 11.00 -13.22 -36.57
C ASP A 15 10.79 -14.29 -35.49
N PRO A 16 9.54 -14.71 -35.23
CA PRO A 16 9.15 -15.38 -34.00
C PRO A 16 9.37 -16.90 -34.11
N SER A 17 10.06 -17.48 -33.13
CA SER A 17 9.98 -18.92 -32.88
C SER A 17 8.97 -19.17 -31.75
N PRO A 18 7.98 -20.06 -31.94
CA PRO A 18 6.91 -20.28 -30.98
C PRO A 18 7.41 -21.26 -29.92
N GLY A 19 7.82 -20.76 -28.75
CA GLY A 19 8.32 -21.66 -27.71
C GLY A 19 8.65 -21.05 -26.35
N GLY A 20 8.19 -19.82 -26.06
CA GLY A 20 8.60 -19.12 -24.83
C GLY A 20 7.62 -18.07 -24.33
N ALA A 21 6.31 -18.27 -24.52
CA ALA A 21 5.27 -17.35 -24.06
C ALA A 21 4.31 -17.99 -23.02
N MET A 22 4.78 -19.00 -22.28
CA MET A 22 3.99 -19.64 -21.20
C MET A 22 4.55 -19.40 -19.79
N ALA A 23 5.54 -18.51 -19.63
CA ALA A 23 6.22 -18.33 -18.34
C ALA A 23 5.90 -17.02 -17.60
N SER A 24 5.12 -16.09 -18.18
CA SER A 24 4.82 -14.80 -17.53
C SER A 24 3.47 -14.77 -16.79
N PHE A 25 2.58 -15.73 -17.03
CA PHE A 25 1.20 -15.69 -16.52
C PHE A 25 1.05 -16.29 -15.12
N THR A 26 1.92 -17.21 -14.71
CA THR A 26 1.87 -17.90 -13.41
C THR A 26 2.50 -17.12 -12.25
N GLU A 27 3.10 -15.96 -12.51
CA GLU A 27 3.82 -15.20 -11.48
C GLU A 27 2.94 -14.20 -10.72
N CYS A 28 1.83 -13.72 -11.31
CA CYS A 28 0.94 -12.73 -10.70
C CYS A 28 -0.55 -13.10 -10.84
N PRO A 29 -1.05 -14.14 -10.15
CA PRO A 29 -2.41 -14.64 -10.29
C PRO A 29 -3.50 -13.64 -9.83
N LEU A 30 -3.15 -12.61 -9.05
CA LEU A 30 -4.09 -11.62 -8.53
C LEU A 30 -3.92 -10.23 -9.17
N ALA A 31 -3.11 -10.12 -10.23
CA ALA A 31 -3.03 -8.89 -11.01
C ALA A 31 -4.32 -8.63 -11.78
N PHE A 32 -4.81 -7.39 -11.74
CA PHE A 32 -6.05 -7.03 -12.43
C PHE A 32 -5.76 -6.80 -13.91
N ILE A 33 -6.55 -7.45 -14.77
CA ILE A 33 -6.36 -7.48 -16.22
C ILE A 33 -7.34 -6.52 -16.92
N GLU A 34 -8.46 -6.23 -16.27
CA GLU A 34 -9.53 -5.38 -16.78
C GLU A 34 -9.84 -4.26 -15.77
N GLU A 35 -10.35 -3.14 -16.28
CA GLU A 35 -10.75 -2.03 -15.42
C GLU A 35 -12.00 -2.39 -14.60
N PRO A 36 -12.22 -1.76 -13.42
CA PRO A 36 -13.36 -2.08 -12.57
C PRO A 36 -14.73 -1.95 -13.26
N GLU A 37 -14.86 -1.10 -14.28
CA GLU A 37 -16.10 -0.92 -15.04
C GLU A 37 -16.36 -2.08 -16.00
N GLU A 38 -15.29 -2.62 -16.58
CA GLU A 38 -15.33 -3.76 -17.50
C GLU A 38 -15.68 -5.03 -16.75
N GLU A 39 -15.10 -5.24 -15.57
CA GLU A 39 -15.46 -6.35 -14.68
C GLU A 39 -16.93 -6.30 -14.30
N ARG A 40 -17.44 -5.12 -13.89
CA ARG A 40 -18.87 -4.96 -13.57
C ARG A 40 -19.76 -5.33 -14.76
N ALA A 41 -19.41 -4.89 -15.96
CA ALA A 41 -20.17 -5.22 -17.17
C ALA A 41 -20.08 -6.72 -17.51
N ARG A 42 -18.92 -7.36 -17.31
CA ARG A 42 -18.71 -8.80 -17.48
C ARG A 42 -19.56 -9.60 -16.51
N VAL A 43 -19.54 -9.24 -15.23
CA VAL A 43 -20.34 -9.85 -14.17
C VAL A 43 -21.84 -9.70 -14.46
N GLU A 44 -22.32 -8.53 -14.88
CA GLU A 44 -23.73 -8.33 -15.26
C GLU A 44 -24.15 -9.18 -16.46
N ARG A 45 -23.27 -9.37 -17.45
CA ARG A 45 -23.54 -10.30 -18.57
C ARG A 45 -23.61 -11.75 -18.08
N LEU A 46 -22.64 -12.19 -17.27
CA LEU A 46 -22.60 -13.54 -16.71
C LEU A 46 -23.83 -13.86 -15.85
N LYS A 47 -24.37 -12.88 -15.10
CA LYS A 47 -25.62 -13.07 -14.34
C LYS A 47 -26.78 -13.56 -15.21
N VAL A 48 -26.82 -13.15 -16.48
CA VAL A 48 -27.88 -13.50 -17.43
C VAL A 48 -27.50 -14.74 -18.26
N GLU A 49 -26.25 -14.81 -18.71
CA GLU A 49 -25.78 -15.86 -19.63
C GLU A 49 -25.48 -17.19 -18.92
N ASP A 50 -24.79 -17.13 -17.76
CA ASP A 50 -24.39 -18.31 -16.99
C ASP A 50 -24.30 -17.99 -15.48
N PRO A 51 -25.43 -18.05 -14.75
CA PRO A 51 -25.46 -17.75 -13.34
C PRO A 51 -24.73 -18.80 -12.48
N ILE A 52 -24.51 -20.02 -13.00
CA ILE A 52 -23.82 -21.08 -12.27
C ILE A 52 -22.32 -20.76 -12.24
N ALA A 53 -21.73 -20.46 -13.39
CA ALA A 53 -20.32 -20.07 -13.48
C ALA A 53 -20.03 -18.82 -12.64
N LEU A 54 -20.94 -17.84 -12.62
CA LEU A 54 -20.80 -16.68 -11.74
C LEU A 54 -20.83 -17.07 -10.26
N GLN A 55 -21.74 -17.96 -9.86
CA GLN A 55 -21.84 -18.40 -8.47
C GLN A 55 -20.57 -19.15 -8.04
N ASP A 56 -19.99 -19.97 -8.92
CA ASP A 56 -18.72 -20.66 -8.66
C ASP A 56 -17.58 -19.65 -8.47
N ALA A 57 -17.43 -18.67 -9.37
CA ALA A 57 -16.43 -17.60 -9.22
C ALA A 57 -16.59 -16.80 -7.91
N VAL A 58 -17.84 -16.51 -7.51
CA VAL A 58 -18.13 -15.86 -6.22
C VAL A 58 -17.75 -16.76 -5.06
N ASN A 59 -18.03 -18.06 -5.12
CA ASN A 59 -17.69 -19.01 -4.07
C ASN A 59 -16.16 -19.16 -3.92
N THR A 60 -15.42 -19.29 -5.04
CA THR A 60 -13.95 -19.34 -5.04
C THR A 60 -13.37 -18.04 -4.47
N SER A 61 -13.91 -16.88 -4.89
CA SER A 61 -13.50 -15.56 -4.40
C SER A 61 -13.80 -15.37 -2.91
N GLN A 62 -14.94 -15.89 -2.42
CA GLN A 62 -15.30 -15.85 -1.00
C GLN A 62 -14.39 -16.75 -0.16
N ALA A 63 -14.05 -17.95 -0.65
CA ALA A 63 -13.11 -18.84 0.02
C ALA A 63 -11.73 -18.18 0.21
N LEU A 64 -11.27 -17.41 -0.79
CA LEU A 64 -10.03 -16.61 -0.67
C LEU A 64 -10.11 -15.61 0.49
N VAL A 65 -11.24 -14.90 0.62
CA VAL A 65 -11.47 -13.94 1.70
C VAL A 65 -11.50 -14.63 3.06
N ASP A 66 -12.19 -15.77 3.17
CA ASP A 66 -12.31 -16.51 4.42
C ASP A 66 -10.95 -17.07 4.87
N ALA A 67 -10.17 -17.65 3.95
CA ALA A 67 -8.80 -18.09 4.24
C ALA A 67 -7.89 -16.93 4.71
N ALA A 68 -7.98 -15.76 4.07
CA ALA A 68 -7.22 -14.58 4.48
C ALA A 68 -7.66 -14.04 5.86
N LYS A 69 -8.96 -14.12 6.17
CA LYS A 69 -9.53 -13.70 7.44
C LYS A 69 -9.14 -14.63 8.59
N ASP A 70 -9.14 -15.94 8.34
CA ASP A 70 -8.75 -16.96 9.33
C ASP A 70 -7.21 -17.05 9.47
N GLY A 71 -6.48 -16.45 8.53
CA GLY A 71 -5.02 -16.43 8.51
C GLY A 71 -4.41 -17.74 8.02
N ASP A 72 -5.20 -18.58 7.35
CA ASP A 72 -4.75 -19.87 6.82
C ASP A 72 -4.01 -19.68 5.49
N LEU A 73 -2.69 -19.57 5.59
CA LEU A 73 -1.83 -19.41 4.43
C LEU A 73 -1.84 -20.65 3.51
N GLU A 74 -1.97 -21.85 4.07
CA GLU A 74 -1.92 -23.08 3.27
C GLU A 74 -3.18 -23.21 2.42
N GLU A 75 -4.34 -22.94 3.02
CA GLU A 75 -5.61 -22.88 2.30
C GLU A 75 -5.58 -21.78 1.24
N LEU A 76 -5.11 -20.58 1.61
CA LEU A 76 -5.02 -19.44 0.68
C LEU A 76 -4.16 -19.78 -0.54
N ARG A 77 -3.00 -20.40 -0.34
CA ARG A 77 -2.11 -20.83 -1.43
C ARG A 77 -2.74 -21.91 -2.29
N ARG A 78 -3.50 -22.84 -1.71
CA ARG A 78 -4.20 -23.88 -2.46
C ARG A 78 -5.28 -23.29 -3.36
N ILE A 79 -6.11 -22.41 -2.81
CA ILE A 79 -7.16 -21.69 -3.56
C ILE A 79 -6.57 -20.94 -4.74
N VAL A 80 -5.47 -20.20 -4.54
CA VAL A 80 -4.80 -19.46 -5.62
C VAL A 80 -4.10 -20.37 -6.63
N ALA A 81 -3.60 -21.53 -6.21
CA ALA A 81 -2.96 -22.49 -7.11
C ALA A 81 -3.95 -23.25 -8.00
N ASP A 82 -5.15 -23.51 -7.50
CA ASP A 82 -6.19 -24.25 -8.21
C ASP A 82 -7.07 -23.36 -9.11
N ALA A 83 -7.07 -22.03 -8.86
CA ALA A 83 -7.89 -21.07 -9.60
C ALA A 83 -7.33 -20.71 -10.98
N GLU A 84 -8.23 -20.44 -11.92
CA GLU A 84 -7.87 -19.94 -13.25
C GLU A 84 -7.67 -18.41 -13.26
N GLN A 85 -6.90 -17.92 -14.22
CA GLN A 85 -6.60 -16.49 -14.33
C GLN A 85 -7.88 -15.68 -14.59
N GLY A 86 -8.16 -14.71 -13.72
CA GLY A 86 -9.35 -13.86 -13.82
C GLY A 86 -10.65 -14.50 -13.31
N GLU A 87 -10.55 -15.62 -12.60
CA GLU A 87 -11.65 -16.25 -11.84
C GLU A 87 -11.97 -15.43 -10.57
N PHE A 88 -10.97 -14.82 -9.96
CA PHE A 88 -11.16 -13.97 -8.80
C PHE A 88 -11.76 -12.61 -9.17
N LEU A 89 -12.82 -12.25 -8.45
CA LEU A 89 -13.44 -10.92 -8.55
C LEU A 89 -12.61 -9.89 -7.78
N GLN A 90 -12.35 -8.73 -8.39
CA GLN A 90 -11.45 -7.69 -7.85
C GLN A 90 -11.82 -7.27 -6.42
N VAL A 91 -13.11 -7.08 -6.15
CA VAL A 91 -13.62 -6.66 -4.82
C VAL A 91 -13.22 -7.64 -3.72
N PHE A 92 -13.27 -8.95 -4.00
CA PHE A 92 -12.94 -9.98 -3.01
C PHE A 92 -11.43 -10.06 -2.78
N VAL A 93 -10.62 -9.93 -3.83
CA VAL A 93 -9.15 -9.87 -3.71
C VAL A 93 -8.72 -8.70 -2.82
N LEU A 94 -9.29 -7.52 -3.05
CA LEU A 94 -8.99 -6.33 -2.25
C LEU A 94 -9.48 -6.49 -0.80
N GLN A 95 -10.64 -7.11 -0.60
CA GLN A 95 -11.15 -7.43 0.73
C GLN A 95 -10.24 -8.41 1.48
N ALA A 96 -9.75 -9.47 0.82
CA ALA A 96 -8.82 -10.44 1.39
C ALA A 96 -7.49 -9.77 1.80
N MET A 97 -6.94 -8.91 0.93
CA MET A 97 -5.76 -8.10 1.24
C MET A 97 -6.00 -7.18 2.45
N LEU A 98 -7.16 -6.53 2.55
CA LEU A 98 -7.51 -5.70 3.70
C LEU A 98 -7.65 -6.51 4.99
N HIS A 99 -8.13 -7.75 4.95
CA HIS A 99 -8.13 -8.66 6.10
C HIS A 99 -6.70 -8.98 6.56
N ALA A 100 -5.81 -9.31 5.62
CA ALA A 100 -4.39 -9.55 5.92
C ALA A 100 -3.70 -8.33 6.55
N LEU A 101 -3.98 -7.12 6.04
CA LEU A 101 -3.47 -5.86 6.59
C LEU A 101 -4.01 -5.60 8.00
N ARG A 102 -5.32 -5.76 8.24
CA ARG A 102 -5.91 -5.58 9.58
C ARG A 102 -5.37 -6.58 10.60
N ALA A 103 -5.04 -7.78 10.18
CA ALA A 103 -4.39 -8.79 11.01
C ALA A 103 -2.89 -8.49 11.25
N ALA A 104 -2.32 -7.47 10.59
CA ALA A 104 -0.88 -7.20 10.53
C ALA A 104 -0.05 -8.44 10.15
N SER A 105 -0.62 -9.32 9.33
CA SER A 105 0.03 -10.58 8.95
C SER A 105 1.01 -10.35 7.82
N LEU A 106 2.29 -10.20 8.18
CA LEU A 106 3.37 -9.98 7.22
C LEU A 106 3.40 -11.06 6.13
N VAL A 107 3.18 -12.32 6.51
CA VAL A 107 3.29 -13.46 5.59
C VAL A 107 2.19 -13.41 4.51
N LEU A 108 0.94 -13.13 4.91
CA LEU A 108 -0.16 -13.02 3.94
C LEU A 108 0.06 -11.82 3.01
N VAL A 109 0.42 -10.67 3.59
CA VAL A 109 0.67 -9.45 2.81
C VAL A 109 1.80 -9.66 1.79
N GLN A 110 2.89 -10.33 2.17
CA GLN A 110 3.97 -10.68 1.25
C GLN A 110 3.48 -11.52 0.06
N GLU A 111 2.61 -12.49 0.31
CA GLU A 111 2.07 -13.35 -0.75
C GLU A 111 1.12 -12.58 -1.66
N PHE A 112 0.23 -11.74 -1.12
CA PHE A 112 -0.62 -10.86 -1.93
C PHE A 112 0.19 -9.90 -2.80
N VAL A 113 1.22 -9.26 -2.25
CA VAL A 113 2.13 -8.37 -2.98
C VAL A 113 2.84 -9.14 -4.10
N ARG A 114 3.34 -10.36 -3.80
CA ARG A 114 3.98 -11.25 -4.78
C ARG A 114 3.02 -11.70 -5.88
N TRP A 115 1.76 -11.98 -5.55
CA TRP A 115 0.72 -12.35 -6.51
C TRP A 115 0.23 -11.20 -7.37
N GLY A 116 0.74 -9.98 -7.16
CA GLY A 116 0.50 -8.85 -8.04
C GLY A 116 -0.77 -8.07 -7.74
N VAL A 117 -1.28 -8.09 -6.49
CA VAL A 117 -2.43 -7.24 -6.11
C VAL A 117 -2.10 -5.77 -6.40
N PRO A 118 -2.99 -5.01 -7.07
CA PRO A 118 -2.71 -3.62 -7.43
C PRO A 118 -2.77 -2.70 -6.22
N LEU A 119 -1.60 -2.29 -5.72
CA LEU A 119 -1.46 -1.53 -4.47
C LEU A 119 -1.95 -0.08 -4.60
N ARG A 120 -1.99 0.47 -5.82
CA ARG A 120 -2.46 1.84 -6.09
C ARG A 120 -3.97 1.96 -6.19
N HIS A 121 -4.70 0.86 -6.03
CA HIS A 121 -6.16 0.86 -6.12
C HIS A 121 -6.79 1.75 -5.03
N GLU A 122 -7.92 2.40 -5.35
CA GLU A 122 -8.59 3.35 -4.44
C GLU A 122 -8.90 2.74 -3.06
N GLN A 123 -9.31 1.47 -3.03
CA GLN A 123 -9.61 0.76 -1.78
C GLN A 123 -8.38 0.50 -0.90
N LEU A 124 -7.18 0.41 -1.50
CA LEU A 124 -5.92 0.23 -0.78
C LEU A 124 -5.21 1.55 -0.49
N SER A 125 -5.70 2.69 -0.98
CA SER A 125 -5.12 4.01 -0.72
C SER A 125 -4.88 4.33 0.76
N GLN A 126 -5.70 3.76 1.64
CA GLN A 126 -5.63 3.95 3.10
C GLN A 126 -4.81 2.87 3.82
N ALA A 127 -4.21 1.92 3.10
CA ALA A 127 -3.45 0.82 3.69
C ALA A 127 -2.29 1.31 4.55
N LEU A 128 -1.51 2.29 4.07
CA LEU A 128 -0.40 2.87 4.85
C LEU A 128 -0.89 3.50 6.16
N HIS A 129 -2.02 4.21 6.12
CA HIS A 129 -2.60 4.83 7.30
C HIS A 129 -3.15 3.80 8.27
N LEU A 130 -3.81 2.76 7.77
CA LEU A 130 -4.31 1.64 8.55
C LEU A 130 -3.15 0.95 9.28
N MET A 131 -2.05 0.66 8.59
CA MET A 131 -0.87 0.03 9.21
C MET A 131 -0.32 0.88 10.35
N CYS A 132 -0.21 2.20 10.15
CA CYS A 132 0.25 3.11 11.20
C CYS A 132 -0.71 3.18 12.39
N GLU A 133 -2.01 3.02 12.16
CA GLU A 133 -3.05 3.09 13.19
C GLU A 133 -3.15 1.80 14.02
N ILE A 134 -2.93 0.64 13.42
CA ILE A 134 -2.93 -0.67 14.12
C ILE A 134 -1.57 -1.01 14.75
N THR A 135 -0.55 -0.19 14.53
CA THR A 135 0.80 -0.43 15.04
C THR A 135 0.80 -0.32 16.56
N THR A 136 1.14 -1.41 17.23
CA THR A 136 1.37 -1.50 18.68
C THR A 136 2.83 -1.85 18.93
N ARG A 137 3.26 -1.79 20.21
CA ARG A 137 4.63 -2.20 20.59
C ARG A 137 4.96 -3.64 20.19
N ASP A 138 3.98 -4.53 20.22
CA ASP A 138 4.17 -5.97 19.97
C ASP A 138 4.25 -6.31 18.47
N ASN A 139 3.44 -5.65 17.64
CA ASN A 139 3.38 -5.91 16.20
C ASN A 139 4.24 -4.95 15.36
N PHE A 140 5.02 -4.05 16.00
CA PHE A 140 5.78 -3.00 15.33
C PHE A 140 6.69 -3.51 14.21
N SER A 141 7.38 -4.64 14.45
CA SER A 141 8.29 -5.23 13.47
C SER A 141 7.56 -5.62 12.18
N ASP A 142 6.41 -6.31 12.32
CA ASP A 142 5.62 -6.79 11.18
C ASP A 142 4.91 -5.64 10.48
N ALA A 143 4.30 -4.73 11.25
CA ALA A 143 3.61 -3.56 10.72
C ALA A 143 4.58 -2.66 9.94
N TRP A 144 5.77 -2.40 10.48
CA TRP A 144 6.80 -1.63 9.78
C TRP A 144 7.27 -2.34 8.50
N ARG A 145 7.50 -3.66 8.55
CA ARG A 145 7.92 -4.40 7.37
C ARG A 145 6.85 -4.40 6.29
N ILE A 146 5.57 -4.46 6.66
CA ILE A 146 4.43 -4.29 5.74
C ILE A 146 4.46 -2.89 5.11
N VAL A 147 4.64 -1.82 5.90
CA VAL A 147 4.74 -0.45 5.35
C VAL A 147 5.86 -0.35 4.32
N GLN A 148 7.03 -0.92 4.62
CA GLN A 148 8.13 -0.97 3.66
C GLN A 148 7.75 -1.71 2.38
N LEU A 149 7.13 -2.89 2.49
CA LEU A 149 6.69 -3.66 1.32
C LEU A 149 5.67 -2.91 0.47
N LEU A 150 4.73 -2.18 1.10
CA LEU A 150 3.74 -1.39 0.37
C LEU A 150 4.35 -0.19 -0.35
N VAL A 151 5.38 0.44 0.24
CA VAL A 151 6.10 1.58 -0.37
C VAL A 151 7.08 1.11 -1.46
N GLU A 152 7.79 0.00 -1.24
CA GLU A 152 8.64 -0.65 -2.25
C GLU A 152 7.79 -1.11 -3.45
N GLY A 153 6.62 -1.67 -3.17
CA GLY A 153 5.61 -2.07 -4.15
C GLY A 153 5.84 -3.42 -4.79
N ASN A 154 5.06 -3.71 -5.83
CA ASN A 154 5.21 -4.88 -6.70
C ASN A 154 5.28 -4.44 -8.18
N ALA A 155 4.92 -5.34 -9.10
CA ALA A 155 4.89 -5.06 -10.54
C ALA A 155 4.02 -3.85 -10.94
N ASP A 156 2.98 -3.51 -10.15
CA ASP A 156 2.11 -2.34 -10.34
C ASP A 156 2.72 -1.03 -9.75
N GLY A 157 3.80 -1.19 -8.98
CA GLY A 157 4.53 -0.12 -8.31
C GLY A 157 4.13 0.07 -6.85
N GLY A 158 4.85 0.96 -6.18
CA GLY A 158 4.70 1.22 -4.75
C GLY A 158 3.74 2.36 -4.40
N MET A 159 3.29 2.36 -3.15
CA MET A 159 2.48 3.43 -2.58
C MET A 159 3.34 4.64 -2.21
N ASP A 160 2.83 5.85 -2.46
CA ASP A 160 3.49 7.07 -1.99
C ASP A 160 3.16 7.31 -0.50
N ILE A 161 4.21 7.36 0.31
CA ILE A 161 4.16 7.62 1.76
C ILE A 161 3.53 8.96 2.11
N ASN A 162 3.52 9.91 1.18
CA ASN A 162 2.97 11.25 1.39
C ASN A 162 1.49 11.37 0.99
N THR A 163 0.86 10.27 0.57
CA THR A 163 -0.54 10.27 0.13
C THR A 163 -1.46 10.69 1.29
N PRO A 164 -2.23 11.78 1.15
CA PRO A 164 -3.18 12.20 2.17
C PRO A 164 -4.42 11.30 2.17
N ARG A 165 -4.89 10.94 3.37
CA ARG A 165 -6.12 10.18 3.60
C ARG A 165 -7.32 10.99 3.11
N SER A 166 -8.25 10.37 2.39
CA SER A 166 -9.37 11.06 1.72
C SER A 166 -10.27 11.86 2.67
N MET A 167 -10.54 11.34 3.87
CA MET A 167 -11.51 11.94 4.81
C MET A 167 -11.02 13.22 5.49
N ASP A 168 -9.78 13.22 5.98
CA ASP A 168 -9.21 14.24 6.86
C ASP A 168 -7.92 14.87 6.32
N GLY A 169 -7.36 14.31 5.23
CA GLY A 169 -6.10 14.75 4.63
C GLY A 169 -4.88 14.35 5.43
N TRP A 170 -4.97 13.36 6.32
CA TRP A 170 -3.84 12.96 7.17
C TRP A 170 -2.85 12.12 6.37
N THR A 171 -1.56 12.30 6.61
CA THR A 171 -0.52 11.38 6.10
C THR A 171 -0.23 10.28 7.13
N PRO A 172 0.41 9.17 6.74
CA PRO A 172 0.95 8.19 7.69
C PRO A 172 1.80 8.84 8.79
N LEU A 173 2.59 9.87 8.45
CA LEU A 173 3.36 10.64 9.42
C LEU A 173 2.47 11.43 10.39
N CYS A 174 1.36 12.03 9.94
CA CYS A 174 0.39 12.67 10.82
C CYS A 174 -0.19 11.68 11.84
N VAL A 175 -0.50 10.44 11.43
CA VAL A 175 -1.01 9.39 12.33
C VAL A 175 0.01 9.08 13.42
N ALA A 176 1.28 8.83 13.03
CA ALA A 176 2.36 8.56 13.97
C ALA A 176 2.60 9.72 14.97
N CYS A 177 2.53 10.97 14.51
CA CYS A 177 2.67 12.15 15.34
C CYS A 177 1.50 12.32 16.31
N ALA A 178 0.27 12.07 15.85
CA ALA A 178 -0.94 12.16 16.68
C ALA A 178 -0.95 11.11 17.79
N ASP A 179 -0.44 9.91 17.52
CA ASP A 179 -0.34 8.81 18.48
C ASP A 179 0.90 8.87 19.40
N ALA A 180 1.81 9.84 19.17
CA ALA A 180 3.08 9.95 19.87
C ALA A 180 4.00 8.71 19.71
N CYS A 181 3.88 8.00 18.59
CA CYS A 181 4.69 6.82 18.31
C CYS A 181 6.06 7.23 17.74
N LEU A 182 7.02 7.48 18.64
CA LEU A 182 8.38 7.93 18.28
C LEU A 182 9.09 6.97 17.28
N PRO A 183 9.09 5.63 17.48
CA PRO A 183 9.76 4.72 16.55
C PRO A 183 9.16 4.78 15.14
N LEU A 184 7.83 4.87 15.04
CA LEU A 184 7.13 4.94 13.76
C LEU A 184 7.40 6.27 13.06
N ALA A 185 7.33 7.39 13.78
CA ALA A 185 7.63 8.71 13.22
C ALA A 185 9.07 8.80 12.70
N PHE A 186 10.05 8.28 13.45
CA PHE A 186 11.44 8.22 13.02
C PHE A 186 11.60 7.40 11.74
N LYS A 187 11.02 6.21 11.71
CA LYS A 187 11.09 5.30 10.57
C LYS A 187 10.43 5.87 9.31
N LEU A 188 9.29 6.55 9.44
CA LEU A 188 8.63 7.24 8.32
C LEU A 188 9.50 8.38 7.76
N LEU A 189 10.20 9.13 8.63
CA LEU A 189 11.14 10.16 8.19
C LEU A 189 12.38 9.58 7.49
N GLU A 190 12.85 8.39 7.89
CA GLU A 190 13.89 7.66 7.15
C GLU A 190 13.43 7.26 5.74
N LEU A 191 12.13 7.05 5.52
CA LEU A 191 11.51 6.83 4.21
C LEU A 191 11.16 8.12 3.46
N GLU A 192 11.78 9.25 3.80
CA GLU A 192 11.59 10.55 3.15
C GLU A 192 10.13 11.07 3.21
N ALA A 193 9.37 10.72 4.25
CA ALA A 193 8.07 11.31 4.49
C ALA A 193 8.19 12.84 4.70
N ASP A 194 7.37 13.61 3.98
CA ASP A 194 7.36 15.07 4.05
C ASP A 194 6.70 15.54 5.36
N PRO A 195 7.46 16.21 6.26
CA PRO A 195 6.92 16.68 7.53
C PRO A 195 6.07 17.97 7.40
N ASN A 196 5.88 18.48 6.17
CA ASN A 196 5.12 19.70 5.91
C ASN A 196 3.78 19.45 5.20
N VAL A 197 3.32 18.21 5.06
CA VAL A 197 2.00 17.95 4.49
C VAL A 197 0.91 18.47 5.43
N ILE A 198 0.06 19.35 4.91
CA ILE A 198 -1.05 19.96 5.65
C ILE A 198 -2.30 19.09 5.57
N THR A 199 -2.94 18.87 6.72
CA THR A 199 -4.24 18.18 6.78
C THR A 199 -5.37 19.11 6.32
N ARG A 200 -6.59 18.57 6.14
CA ARG A 200 -7.78 19.38 5.84
C ARG A 200 -8.16 20.33 6.97
N THR A 201 -7.70 20.08 8.20
CA THR A 201 -7.87 20.96 9.36
C THR A 201 -6.81 22.06 9.44
N ASN A 202 -5.93 22.17 8.44
CA ASN A 202 -4.76 23.05 8.44
C ASN A 202 -3.79 22.75 9.60
N ASP A 203 -3.72 21.49 10.04
CA ASP A 203 -2.71 21.03 10.99
C ASP A 203 -1.47 20.56 10.22
N THR A 204 -0.30 20.77 10.80
CA THR A 204 0.96 20.18 10.34
C THR A 204 1.33 18.99 11.23
N PRO A 205 2.14 18.03 10.77
CA PRO A 205 2.67 16.96 11.61
C PRO A 205 3.28 17.49 12.93
N LEU A 206 3.97 18.64 12.86
CA LEU A 206 4.53 19.30 14.03
C LEU A 206 3.47 19.89 14.97
N SER A 207 2.37 20.45 14.45
CA SER A 207 1.27 20.93 15.31
C SER A 207 0.54 19.76 15.97
N LEU A 208 0.38 18.63 15.26
CA LEU A 208 -0.20 17.40 15.80
C LEU A 208 0.68 16.78 16.89
N ALA A 209 2.00 16.73 16.70
CA ALA A 209 2.93 16.21 17.70
C ALA A 209 2.86 17.02 19.02
N LYS A 210 2.71 18.35 18.93
CA LYS A 210 2.55 19.23 20.10
C LYS A 210 1.18 19.17 20.76
N ARG A 211 0.16 18.67 20.05
CA ARG A 211 -1.20 18.55 20.59
C ARG A 211 -1.24 17.37 21.56
N GLY A 212 -0.89 17.64 22.82
CA GLY A 212 -1.05 16.69 23.90
C GLY A 212 -2.53 16.29 24.04
N ARG A 213 -2.78 15.01 24.31
CA ARG A 213 -4.10 14.51 24.72
C ARG A 213 -4.21 14.58 26.24
N ALA A 214 -5.43 14.78 26.74
CA ALA A 214 -5.68 14.85 28.18
C ALA A 214 -5.28 13.55 28.91
N ASP A 215 -5.32 12.42 28.21
CA ASP A 215 -4.98 11.09 28.71
C ASP A 215 -3.49 10.72 28.51
N ASP A 216 -2.64 11.65 28.04
CA ASP A 216 -1.23 11.34 27.79
C ASP A 216 -0.50 10.99 29.09
N GLY A 217 0.16 9.83 29.09
CA GLY A 217 1.13 9.45 30.12
C GLY A 217 2.41 10.30 30.06
N GLU A 218 3.28 10.14 31.05
CA GLU A 218 4.60 10.80 31.07
C GLU A 218 5.45 10.40 29.85
N GLU A 219 5.53 9.10 29.53
CA GLU A 219 6.23 8.58 28.35
C GLU A 219 5.74 9.21 27.04
N GLN A 220 4.42 9.42 26.89
CA GLN A 220 3.85 10.01 25.68
C GLN A 220 4.16 11.51 25.57
N ARG A 221 4.17 12.24 26.69
CA ARG A 221 4.58 13.64 26.70
C ARG A 221 6.04 13.81 26.28
N GLU A 222 6.93 12.99 26.83
CA GLU A 222 8.34 12.98 26.43
C GLU A 222 8.50 12.60 24.96
N ALA A 223 7.80 11.56 24.49
CA ALA A 223 7.82 11.16 23.08
C ALA A 223 7.36 12.30 22.15
N ARG A 224 6.31 13.04 22.51
CA ARG A 224 5.84 14.20 21.74
C ARG A 224 6.89 15.31 21.65
N GLU A 225 7.60 15.60 22.74
CA GLU A 225 8.70 16.57 22.73
C GLU A 225 9.83 16.13 21.82
N ILE A 226 10.23 14.85 21.90
CA ILE A 226 11.28 14.28 21.04
C ILE A 226 10.86 14.32 19.57
N ILE A 227 9.64 13.88 19.25
CA ILE A 227 9.08 13.93 17.88
C ILE A 227 9.06 15.37 17.38
N SER A 228 8.65 16.33 18.22
CA SER A 228 8.61 17.75 17.82
C SER A 228 10.00 18.30 17.50
N ASN A 229 11.01 17.96 18.31
CA ASN A 229 12.39 18.36 18.07
C ASN A 229 12.98 17.69 16.82
N MET A 230 12.66 16.41 16.61
CA MET A 230 13.04 15.67 15.42
C MET A 230 12.41 16.28 14.16
N LEU A 231 11.10 16.51 14.13
CA LEU A 231 10.44 17.14 12.99
C LEU A 231 11.07 18.50 12.64
N ARG A 232 11.40 19.32 13.65
CA ARG A 232 12.13 20.59 13.41
C ARG A 232 13.48 20.37 12.75
N SER A 233 14.25 19.33 13.12
CA SER A 233 15.54 19.05 12.47
C SER A 233 15.37 18.64 11.00
N TYR A 234 14.24 18.03 10.65
CA TYR A 234 13.84 17.72 9.27
C TYR A 234 13.16 18.90 8.54
N GLY A 235 13.16 20.11 9.13
CA GLY A 235 12.62 21.31 8.49
C GLY A 235 11.10 21.49 8.59
N ALA A 236 10.44 20.76 9.50
CA ALA A 236 9.00 20.88 9.72
C ALA A 236 8.61 22.28 10.18
N GLN A 237 7.54 22.81 9.59
CA GLN A 237 7.00 24.12 9.94
C GLN A 237 5.93 24.01 11.03
N GLU A 238 5.98 24.95 11.98
CA GLU A 238 4.98 25.05 13.06
C GLU A 238 3.62 25.52 12.55
N SER A 239 3.61 26.30 11.47
CA SER A 239 2.40 26.85 10.89
C SER A 239 2.14 26.28 9.50
N TRP A 240 0.88 25.97 9.22
CA TRP A 240 0.43 25.55 7.89
C TRP A 240 0.75 26.58 6.80
N ARG A 241 0.81 27.88 7.15
CA ARG A 241 1.21 28.95 6.22
C ARG A 241 2.67 28.83 5.80
N GLY A 242 3.56 28.51 6.74
CA GLY A 242 4.97 28.26 6.47
C GLY A 242 5.17 27.01 5.62
N ALA A 243 4.45 25.93 5.96
CA ALA A 243 4.45 24.70 5.17
C ALA A 243 3.98 24.92 3.73
N LEU A 244 2.87 25.64 3.54
CA LEU A 244 2.34 25.97 2.21
C LEU A 244 3.29 26.89 1.43
N ALA A 245 3.99 27.80 2.10
CA ALA A 245 4.99 28.65 1.47
C ALA A 245 6.18 27.84 0.93
N LEU A 246 6.62 26.81 1.65
CA LEU A 246 7.67 25.89 1.19
C LEU A 246 7.19 25.03 0.01
N GLN A 247 5.95 24.54 0.04
CA GLN A 247 5.38 23.77 -1.08
C GLN A 247 5.22 24.60 -2.36
N ARG A 248 5.05 25.93 -2.24
CA ARG A 248 4.92 26.85 -3.37
C ARG A 248 6.26 27.34 -3.93
N GLN A 249 7.39 27.07 -3.26
CA GLN A 249 8.69 27.39 -3.80
C GLN A 249 9.06 26.35 -4.87
N PRO A 250 9.41 26.77 -6.11
CA PRO A 250 9.92 25.83 -7.10
C PRO A 250 11.25 25.24 -6.58
N ARG A 251 11.33 23.91 -6.52
CA ARG A 251 12.56 23.18 -6.23
C ARG A 251 13.56 23.32 -7.38
#